data_AF-A0A3P1ZI32-F1
#
_entry.id   AF-A0A3P1ZI32-F1
#
_cell.length_a   1.000
_cell.length_b   1.000
_cell.length_c   1.000
_cell.angle_alpha   90.00
_cell.angle_beta   90.00
_cell.angle_gamma   90.00
#
_symmetry.space_group_name_H-M   'P 1'
#
loop_
_entity.id
_entity.type
_entity.pdbx_description
1 polymer ?
#
loop_
_entity_poly.entity_id
_entity_poly.type
_entity_poly.pdbx_seq_one_letter_code
_entity_poly.pdbx_strand_id
1 'polypeptide(L)'
;MTTLSRELSAVAERIIADALLRSNSEMYGAERHAYISSNTPEGAIHNIASLLRPETTALAVKGEAGMGRTKILADVAEKAKLRGFDVEYYHRPIDPHLLDHVHIPALNLLMTTQPDELPTQVIKESFTLQGKNSKRPTGLQDEISENMARYEQTLSLAMQTLAQIKAEHGVLEKYYIDSMDFDGVSKRLAATIEAIS
;
A
#
# COMPACT_ATOMS: atom_id res chain seq x y z
N MET A 1 -13.40 -5.72 -20.51
CA MET A 1 -13.53 -5.34 -19.08
C MET A 1 -14.79 -5.96 -18.51
N THR A 2 -14.73 -6.54 -17.31
CA THR A 2 -15.89 -7.13 -16.60
C THR A 2 -16.79 -6.04 -16.01
N THR A 3 -18.09 -6.32 -15.88
CA THR A 3 -19.12 -5.39 -15.37
C THR A 3 -18.74 -4.75 -14.03
N LEU A 4 -18.11 -5.49 -13.13
CA LEU A 4 -17.64 -5.01 -11.81
C LEU A 4 -16.52 -3.97 -11.87
N SER A 5 -15.59 -4.09 -12.83
CA SER A 5 -14.58 -3.05 -13.07
C SER A 5 -15.25 -1.76 -13.56
N ARG A 6 -16.36 -1.88 -14.32
CA ARG A 6 -17.16 -0.75 -14.75
C ARG A 6 -17.96 -0.14 -13.59
N GLU A 7 -18.49 -0.96 -12.69
CA GLU A 7 -19.26 -0.51 -11.51
C GLU A 7 -18.37 0.22 -10.50
N LEU A 8 -17.22 -0.35 -10.12
CA LEU A 8 -16.31 0.34 -9.20
C LEU A 8 -15.76 1.62 -9.84
N SER A 9 -15.40 1.57 -11.13
CA SER A 9 -14.97 2.77 -11.84
C SER A 9 -16.10 3.81 -11.91
N ALA A 10 -17.37 3.40 -12.06
CA ALA A 10 -18.52 4.29 -12.05
C ALA A 10 -18.82 4.87 -10.66
N VAL A 11 -18.67 4.08 -9.58
CA VAL A 11 -18.84 4.58 -8.20
C VAL A 11 -17.72 5.55 -7.85
N ALA A 12 -16.48 5.21 -8.18
CA ALA A 12 -15.35 6.10 -8.03
C ALA A 12 -15.52 7.38 -8.86
N GLU A 13 -15.92 7.26 -10.13
CA GLU A 13 -16.23 8.40 -10.99
C GLU A 13 -17.35 9.25 -10.43
N ARG A 14 -18.41 8.65 -9.86
CA ARG A 14 -19.49 9.40 -9.22
C ARG A 14 -18.98 10.18 -8.02
N ILE A 15 -18.20 9.55 -7.13
CA ILE A 15 -17.64 10.23 -5.96
C ILE A 15 -16.72 11.37 -6.39
N ILE A 16 -15.89 11.14 -7.40
CA ILE A 16 -14.99 12.14 -7.97
C ILE A 16 -15.78 13.26 -8.68
N ALA A 17 -16.86 12.94 -9.39
CA ALA A 17 -17.71 13.90 -10.09
C ALA A 17 -18.56 14.76 -9.12
N ASP A 18 -19.09 14.16 -8.06
CA ASP A 18 -19.80 14.87 -6.99
C ASP A 18 -18.86 15.86 -6.27
N ALA A 19 -17.57 15.51 -6.16
CA ALA A 19 -16.55 16.40 -5.59
C ALA A 19 -16.08 17.49 -6.57
N LEU A 20 -16.05 17.21 -7.87
CA LEU A 20 -15.69 18.16 -8.94
C LEU A 20 -16.64 19.36 -9.06
N LEU A 21 -17.90 19.26 -8.64
CA LEU A 21 -18.79 20.43 -8.49
C LEU A 21 -18.21 21.52 -7.57
N ARG A 22 -17.09 21.23 -6.89
CA ARG A 22 -16.38 22.12 -5.97
C ARG A 22 -14.94 22.46 -6.37
N SER A 23 -14.38 21.91 -7.46
CA SER A 23 -12.98 22.19 -7.86
C SER A 23 -12.86 22.81 -9.26
N ASN A 24 -12.32 24.02 -9.31
CA ASN A 24 -11.76 24.64 -10.52
C ASN A 24 -10.26 24.35 -10.53
N SER A 25 -9.81 23.36 -11.29
CA SER A 25 -8.37 23.18 -11.52
C SER A 25 -8.12 22.99 -13.01
N GLU A 26 -7.46 23.97 -13.63
CA GLU A 26 -6.94 23.88 -14.99
C GLU A 26 -5.65 23.02 -15.08
N MET A 27 -5.19 22.44 -13.97
CA MET A 27 -3.98 21.61 -13.89
C MET A 27 -4.25 20.20 -13.37
N TYR A 28 -3.38 19.26 -13.76
CA TYR A 28 -3.31 17.92 -13.20
C TYR A 28 -2.88 17.94 -11.73
N GLY A 29 -3.44 17.04 -10.92
CA GLY A 29 -3.01 16.88 -9.54
C GLY A 29 -1.59 16.31 -9.43
N ALA A 30 -0.92 16.56 -8.32
CA ALA A 30 0.39 15.98 -8.03
C ALA A 30 0.27 14.48 -7.70
N GLU A 31 1.34 13.74 -7.95
CA GLU A 31 1.46 12.33 -7.56
C GLU A 31 2.57 12.13 -6.55
N ARG A 32 2.31 11.29 -5.55
CA ARG A 32 3.31 10.84 -4.58
C ARG A 32 3.27 9.32 -4.47
N HIS A 33 4.43 8.69 -4.53
CA HIS A 33 4.58 7.26 -4.32
C HIS A 33 5.29 6.99 -2.99
N ALA A 34 4.72 6.09 -2.19
CA ALA A 34 5.27 5.76 -0.88
C ALA A 34 4.95 4.31 -0.47
N TYR A 35 5.53 3.90 0.65
CA TYR A 35 5.15 2.69 1.37
C TYR A 35 4.60 3.10 2.73
N ILE A 36 3.49 2.49 3.13
CA ILE A 36 2.91 2.60 4.48
C ILE A 36 2.92 1.26 5.21
N SER A 37 3.34 0.21 4.52
CA SER A 37 3.52 -1.12 5.07
C SER A 37 4.96 -1.56 4.84
N SER A 38 5.46 -2.49 5.66
CA SER A 38 6.80 -3.05 5.49
C SER A 38 6.88 -4.44 6.11
N ASN A 39 7.79 -5.25 5.59
CA ASN A 39 8.19 -6.52 6.18
C ASN A 39 9.45 -6.28 7.02
N THR A 40 9.35 -6.47 8.33
CA THR A 40 10.42 -6.16 9.29
C THR A 40 10.82 -7.41 10.09
N PRO A 41 11.96 -7.38 10.80
CA PRO A 41 12.29 -8.44 11.76
C PRO A 41 11.21 -8.70 12.81
N GLU A 42 10.37 -7.72 13.13
CA GLU A 42 9.22 -7.84 14.02
C GLU A 42 7.95 -8.39 13.35
N GLY A 43 8.01 -8.65 12.05
CA GLY A 43 6.89 -9.09 11.22
C GLY A 43 6.39 -8.01 10.27
N ALA A 44 5.22 -8.27 9.67
CA ALA A 44 4.56 -7.32 8.79
C ALA A 44 3.98 -6.17 9.60
N ILE A 45 4.30 -4.94 9.21
CA ILE A 45 3.78 -3.70 9.79
C ILE A 45 2.90 -3.02 8.76
N HIS A 46 1.69 -2.63 9.15
CA HIS A 46 0.74 -1.91 8.32
C HIS A 46 0.35 -0.59 9.02
N ASN A 47 0.80 0.54 8.49
CA ASN A 47 0.51 1.87 9.05
C ASN A 47 -0.63 2.58 8.31
N ILE A 48 -1.55 1.85 7.70
CA ILE A 48 -2.68 2.44 6.96
C ILE A 48 -3.56 3.34 7.83
N ALA A 49 -3.65 3.06 9.14
CA ALA A 49 -4.36 3.88 10.10
C ALA A 49 -3.82 5.32 10.17
N SER A 50 -2.54 5.55 9.83
CA SER A 50 -1.95 6.90 9.80
C SER A 50 -2.53 7.80 8.71
N LEU A 51 -3.22 7.23 7.71
CA LEU A 51 -3.90 7.97 6.65
C LEU A 51 -5.32 8.38 7.04
N LEU A 52 -5.86 7.85 8.14
CA LEU A 52 -7.25 8.04 8.53
C LEU A 52 -7.46 9.37 9.25
N ARG A 53 -8.47 10.10 8.81
CA ARG A 53 -9.06 11.28 9.44
C ARG A 53 -10.49 10.93 9.88
N PRO A 54 -11.11 11.70 10.79
CA PRO A 54 -12.49 11.45 11.24
C PRO A 54 -13.51 11.30 10.10
N GLU A 55 -13.30 12.01 9.00
CA GLU A 55 -14.14 12.03 7.80
C GLU A 55 -13.65 11.10 6.68
N THR A 56 -12.59 10.32 6.91
CA THR A 56 -12.07 9.37 5.91
C THR A 56 -13.08 8.28 5.63
N THR A 57 -13.31 8.04 4.34
CA THR A 57 -14.11 6.92 3.84
C THR A 57 -13.24 6.02 2.98
N ALA A 58 -13.44 4.71 3.11
CA ALA A 58 -12.70 3.71 2.35
C ALA A 58 -13.59 2.92 1.39
N LEU A 59 -13.07 2.64 0.20
CA LEU A 59 -13.60 1.67 -0.75
C LEU A 59 -12.65 0.48 -0.82
N ALA A 60 -13.17 -0.70 -0.52
CA ALA A 60 -12.39 -1.93 -0.55
C ALA A 60 -12.54 -2.64 -1.90
N VAL A 61 -11.43 -3.12 -2.46
CA VAL A 61 -11.40 -3.94 -3.67
C VAL A 61 -10.92 -5.34 -3.31
N LYS A 62 -11.88 -6.26 -3.21
CA LYS A 62 -11.64 -7.67 -2.89
C LYS A 62 -11.52 -8.49 -4.17
N GLY A 63 -10.77 -9.58 -4.12
CA GLY A 63 -10.62 -10.49 -5.26
C GLY A 63 -9.34 -11.30 -5.17
N GLU A 64 -9.28 -12.37 -5.93
CA GLU A 64 -8.13 -13.27 -5.98
C GLU A 64 -6.88 -12.58 -6.56
N ALA A 65 -5.72 -13.20 -6.34
CA ALA A 65 -4.50 -12.82 -7.03
C ALA A 65 -4.71 -12.83 -8.56
N GLY A 66 -4.16 -11.82 -9.25
CA GLY A 66 -4.28 -11.69 -10.71
C GLY A 66 -5.61 -11.12 -11.24
N MET A 67 -6.57 -10.74 -10.37
CA MET A 67 -7.85 -10.17 -10.82
C MET A 67 -7.81 -8.67 -11.16
N GLY A 68 -6.62 -8.05 -11.18
CA GLY A 68 -6.45 -6.65 -11.62
C GLY A 68 -6.80 -5.59 -10.57
N ARG A 69 -6.74 -5.93 -9.27
CA ARG A 69 -6.97 -4.99 -8.16
C ARG A 69 -6.07 -3.74 -8.24
N THR A 70 -4.76 -3.92 -8.46
CA THR A 70 -3.80 -2.83 -8.68
C THR A 70 -4.21 -1.93 -9.84
N LYS A 71 -4.61 -2.53 -10.97
CA LYS A 71 -5.02 -1.78 -12.15
C LYS A 71 -6.24 -0.92 -11.86
N ILE A 72 -7.22 -1.47 -11.15
CA ILE A 72 -8.40 -0.73 -10.72
C ILE A 72 -8.04 0.47 -9.83
N LEU A 73 -7.15 0.28 -8.85
CA LEU A 73 -6.65 1.38 -8.02
C LEU A 73 -5.97 2.46 -8.87
N ALA A 74 -5.08 2.07 -9.78
CA ALA A 74 -4.38 2.97 -10.68
C ALA A 74 -5.33 3.73 -11.63
N ASP A 75 -6.33 3.06 -12.21
CA ASP A 75 -7.30 3.66 -13.12
C ASP A 75 -8.12 4.76 -12.41
N VAL A 76 -8.51 4.55 -11.14
CA VAL A 76 -9.22 5.57 -10.36
C VAL A 76 -8.30 6.72 -9.96
N ALA A 77 -7.07 6.40 -9.55
CA ALA A 77 -6.06 7.39 -9.21
C ALA A 77 -5.76 8.32 -10.39
N GLU A 78 -5.54 7.76 -11.59
CA GLU A 78 -5.34 8.51 -12.82
C GLU A 78 -6.54 9.43 -13.09
N LYS A 79 -7.75 8.91 -12.99
CA LYS A 79 -8.99 9.68 -13.16
C LYS A 79 -9.13 10.84 -12.17
N ALA A 80 -8.69 10.69 -10.93
CA ALA A 80 -8.67 11.77 -9.95
C ALA A 80 -7.59 12.81 -10.28
N LYS A 81 -6.40 12.36 -10.67
CA LYS A 81 -5.29 13.21 -11.10
C LYS A 81 -5.65 14.06 -12.33
N LEU A 82 -6.30 13.44 -13.33
CA LEU A 82 -6.84 14.10 -14.52
C LEU A 82 -7.85 15.23 -14.20
N ARG A 83 -8.39 15.23 -12.98
CA ARG A 83 -9.37 16.19 -12.48
C ARG A 83 -8.78 17.18 -11.47
N GLY A 84 -7.46 17.22 -11.34
CA GLY A 84 -6.76 18.17 -10.49
C GLY A 84 -6.65 17.78 -9.02
N PHE A 85 -6.98 16.54 -8.64
CA PHE A 85 -6.77 16.05 -7.28
C PHE A 85 -5.39 15.45 -7.11
N ASP A 86 -4.69 15.84 -6.05
CA ASP A 86 -3.46 15.17 -5.63
C ASP A 86 -3.75 13.73 -5.23
N VAL A 87 -2.85 12.82 -5.61
CA VAL A 87 -3.01 11.38 -5.36
C VAL A 87 -1.75 10.78 -4.76
N GLU A 88 -1.95 9.99 -3.71
CA GLU A 88 -0.92 9.22 -3.05
C GLU A 88 -1.09 7.73 -3.37
N TYR A 89 -0.04 7.12 -3.89
CA TYR A 89 0.03 5.72 -4.26
C TYR A 89 0.86 4.96 -3.23
N TYR A 90 0.26 3.92 -2.65
CA TYR A 90 0.91 3.10 -1.64
C TYR A 90 1.17 1.69 -2.16
N HIS A 91 2.45 1.39 -2.33
CA HIS A 91 2.93 0.17 -2.97
C HIS A 91 3.08 -0.97 -1.98
N ARG A 92 2.99 -2.19 -2.51
CA ARG A 92 3.21 -3.41 -1.75
C ARG A 92 4.70 -3.59 -1.45
N PRO A 93 5.10 -3.91 -0.21
CA PRO A 93 6.52 -4.04 0.15
C PRO A 93 7.32 -5.09 -0.64
N ILE A 94 6.66 -6.19 -1.04
CA ILE A 94 7.33 -7.28 -1.75
C ILE A 94 7.40 -7.08 -3.27
N ASP A 95 6.47 -6.30 -3.82
CA ASP A 95 6.39 -6.01 -5.26
C ASP A 95 6.00 -4.54 -5.46
N PRO A 96 6.97 -3.67 -5.78
CA PRO A 96 6.75 -2.22 -5.90
C PRO A 96 5.86 -1.85 -7.09
N HIS A 97 5.58 -2.78 -8.00
CA HIS A 97 4.66 -2.55 -9.12
C HIS A 97 3.20 -2.80 -8.76
N LEU A 98 2.94 -3.37 -7.58
CA LEU A 98 1.60 -3.64 -7.07
C LEU A 98 1.19 -2.59 -6.04
N LEU A 99 -0.04 -2.09 -6.17
CA LEU A 99 -0.63 -1.14 -5.24
C LEU A 99 -1.48 -1.89 -4.22
N ASP A 100 -1.27 -1.59 -2.94
CA ASP A 100 -2.19 -2.02 -1.88
C ASP A 100 -3.20 -0.92 -1.54
N HIS A 101 -2.82 0.36 -1.70
CA HIS A 101 -3.69 1.51 -1.42
C HIS A 101 -3.49 2.68 -2.38
N VAL A 102 -4.56 3.47 -2.53
CA VAL A 102 -4.57 4.79 -3.16
C VAL A 102 -5.33 5.74 -2.26
N HIS A 103 -4.77 6.90 -1.96
CA HIS A 103 -5.40 7.92 -1.13
C HIS A 103 -5.54 9.22 -1.92
N ILE A 104 -6.72 9.84 -1.83
CA ILE A 104 -7.02 11.13 -2.44
C ILE A 104 -7.38 12.09 -1.30
N PRO A 105 -6.40 12.83 -0.74
CA PRO A 105 -6.56 13.57 0.51
C PRO A 105 -7.72 14.59 0.46
N ALA A 106 -7.84 15.33 -0.64
CA ALA A 106 -8.89 16.34 -0.81
C ALA A 106 -10.32 15.76 -0.77
N LEU A 107 -10.48 14.46 -1.04
CA LEU A 107 -11.76 13.76 -1.00
C LEU A 107 -11.97 12.99 0.31
N ASN A 108 -10.96 12.93 1.18
CA ASN A 108 -10.91 12.01 2.32
C ASN A 108 -11.26 10.56 1.89
N LEU A 109 -10.79 10.18 0.70
CA LEU A 109 -11.11 8.90 0.07
C LEU A 109 -9.88 8.01 0.04
N LEU A 110 -10.01 6.84 0.65
CA LEU A 110 -9.03 5.77 0.61
C LEU A 110 -9.58 4.61 -0.22
N MET A 111 -8.77 4.08 -1.12
CA MET A 111 -9.04 2.81 -1.79
C MET A 111 -8.02 1.78 -1.33
N THR A 112 -8.47 0.57 -1.04
CA THR A 112 -7.56 -0.48 -0.53
C THR A 112 -7.90 -1.86 -1.06
N THR A 113 -6.85 -2.67 -1.24
CA THR A 113 -6.97 -4.12 -1.48
C THR A 113 -6.81 -4.96 -0.21
N GLN A 114 -6.54 -4.32 0.93
CA GLN A 114 -6.32 -4.91 2.26
C GLN A 114 -7.35 -4.35 3.26
N PRO A 115 -8.65 -4.64 3.08
CA PRO A 115 -9.70 -4.11 3.96
C PRO A 115 -9.59 -4.59 5.40
N ASP A 116 -8.94 -5.73 5.64
CA ASP A 116 -8.81 -6.31 6.98
C ASP A 116 -7.84 -5.50 7.87
N GLU A 117 -7.01 -4.64 7.26
CA GLU A 117 -6.12 -3.68 7.95
C GLU A 117 -6.85 -2.39 8.38
N LEU A 118 -8.16 -2.26 8.09
CA LEU A 118 -8.96 -1.08 8.42
C LEU A 118 -10.08 -1.39 9.41
N PRO A 119 -10.43 -0.44 10.29
CA PRO A 119 -11.68 -0.51 11.05
C PRO A 119 -12.88 -0.59 10.11
N THR A 120 -13.79 -1.53 10.36
CA THR A 120 -14.96 -1.78 9.49
C THR A 120 -15.83 -0.53 9.30
N GLN A 121 -15.86 0.38 10.28
CA GLN A 121 -16.65 1.61 10.24
C GLN A 121 -16.17 2.60 9.16
N VAL A 122 -14.90 2.51 8.75
CA VAL A 122 -14.31 3.37 7.71
C VAL A 122 -14.68 2.86 6.31
N ILE A 123 -14.93 1.55 6.18
CA ILE A 123 -15.23 0.91 4.89
C ILE A 123 -16.69 1.21 4.52
N LYS A 124 -16.87 2.13 3.58
CA LYS A 124 -18.18 2.51 3.06
C LYS A 124 -18.76 1.45 2.13
N GLU A 125 -17.91 0.88 1.28
CA GLU A 125 -18.33 -0.10 0.27
C GLU A 125 -17.20 -1.08 -0.04
N SER A 126 -17.57 -2.31 -0.39
CA SER A 126 -16.65 -3.38 -0.79
C SER A 126 -17.05 -3.94 -2.14
N PHE A 127 -16.12 -3.97 -3.08
CA PHE A 127 -16.31 -4.48 -4.42
C PHE A 127 -15.51 -5.77 -4.58
N THR A 128 -16.19 -6.89 -4.72
CA THR A 128 -15.55 -8.18 -4.94
C THR A 128 -15.47 -8.47 -6.43
N LEU A 129 -14.25 -8.48 -6.97
CA LEU A 129 -13.99 -8.90 -8.33
C LEU A 129 -14.26 -10.40 -8.44
N GLN A 130 -15.27 -10.75 -9.20
CA GLN A 130 -15.52 -12.12 -9.58
C GLN A 130 -14.84 -12.40 -10.91
N GLY A 131 -14.15 -13.53 -11.00
CA GLY A 131 -13.64 -14.02 -12.28
C GLY A 131 -14.81 -14.19 -13.26
N LYS A 132 -14.59 -13.90 -14.54
CA LYS A 132 -15.54 -14.35 -15.58
C LYS A 132 -15.75 -15.85 -15.36
N ASN A 133 -17.01 -16.26 -15.22
CA ASN A 133 -17.41 -17.66 -15.11
C ASN A 133 -16.65 -18.55 -16.11
N SER A 134 -15.65 -19.27 -15.63
CA SER A 134 -15.25 -20.59 -16.11
C SER A 134 -14.37 -21.14 -15.01
N LYS A 135 -14.71 -22.31 -14.48
CA LYS A 135 -13.80 -23.11 -13.66
C LYS A 135 -12.40 -22.98 -14.26
N ARG A 136 -11.47 -22.32 -13.55
CA ARG A 136 -10.05 -22.46 -13.88
C ARG A 136 -9.84 -23.97 -13.98
N PRO A 137 -9.25 -24.51 -15.07
CA PRO A 137 -9.00 -25.94 -15.15
C PRO A 137 -8.41 -26.41 -13.82
N THR A 138 -8.87 -27.54 -13.28
CA THR A 138 -8.51 -27.96 -11.92
C THR A 138 -7.01 -27.92 -11.66
N GLY A 139 -6.18 -28.32 -12.64
CA GLY A 139 -4.72 -28.21 -12.56
C GLY A 139 -4.19 -26.78 -12.36
N LEU A 140 -4.83 -25.76 -12.95
CA LEU A 140 -4.48 -24.36 -12.71
C LEU A 140 -4.87 -23.88 -11.31
N GLN A 141 -5.93 -24.44 -10.69
CA GLN A 141 -6.25 -24.11 -9.30
C GLN A 141 -5.26 -24.75 -8.34
N ASP A 142 -4.87 -25.99 -8.60
CA ASP A 142 -3.89 -26.71 -7.79
C ASP A 142 -2.51 -26.02 -7.86
N GLU A 143 -2.05 -25.65 -9.07
CA GLU A 143 -0.81 -24.88 -9.25
C GLU A 143 -0.85 -23.52 -8.55
N ILE A 144 -1.97 -22.80 -8.61
CA ILE A 144 -2.11 -21.51 -7.92
C ILE A 144 -2.08 -21.70 -6.41
N SER A 145 -2.77 -22.71 -5.90
CA SER A 145 -2.76 -23.04 -4.47
C SER A 145 -1.36 -23.43 -4.00
N GLU A 146 -0.64 -24.25 -4.78
CA GLU A 146 0.73 -24.64 -4.48
C GLU A 146 1.68 -23.45 -4.50
N ASN A 147 1.59 -22.57 -5.50
CA ASN A 147 2.39 -21.36 -5.59
C ASN A 147 2.09 -20.39 -4.44
N MET A 148 0.83 -20.26 -4.04
CA MET A 148 0.46 -19.48 -2.85
C MET A 148 1.06 -20.07 -1.58
N ALA A 149 0.99 -21.39 -1.39
CA ALA A 149 1.58 -22.05 -0.23
C ALA A 149 3.10 -21.85 -0.19
N ARG A 150 3.79 -22.02 -1.32
CA ARG A 150 5.23 -21.77 -1.45
C ARG A 150 5.59 -20.32 -1.17
N TYR A 151 4.79 -19.38 -1.67
CA TYR A 151 4.96 -17.94 -1.39
C TYR A 151 4.89 -17.65 0.11
N GLU A 152 3.84 -18.12 0.79
CA GLU A 152 3.66 -17.92 2.23
C GLU A 152 4.79 -18.58 3.06
N GLN A 153 5.18 -19.80 2.70
CA GLN A 153 6.30 -20.50 3.35
C GLN A 153 7.62 -19.74 3.19
N THR A 154 7.91 -19.26 1.98
CA THR A 154 9.14 -18.52 1.68
C THR A 154 9.16 -17.19 2.42
N LEU A 155 8.03 -16.47 2.44
CA LEU A 155 7.92 -15.21 3.13
C LEU A 155 8.08 -15.39 4.65
N SER A 156 7.46 -16.42 5.22
CA SER A 156 7.62 -16.77 6.63
C SER A 156 9.07 -17.09 6.99
N LEU A 157 9.76 -17.90 6.18
CA LEU A 157 11.18 -18.21 6.38
C LEU A 157 12.05 -16.95 6.29
N ALA A 158 11.79 -16.06 5.33
CA ALA A 158 12.51 -14.80 5.20
C ALA A 158 12.31 -13.92 6.44
N MET A 159 11.09 -13.82 6.97
CA MET A 159 10.81 -13.07 8.20
C MET A 159 11.51 -13.66 9.42
N GLN A 160 11.51 -14.98 9.58
CA GLN A 160 12.24 -15.66 10.66
C GLN A 160 13.74 -15.41 10.56
N THR A 161 14.28 -15.43 9.35
CA THR A 161 15.70 -15.16 9.11
C THR A 161 16.05 -13.71 9.44
N LEU A 162 15.21 -12.74 9.05
CA LEU A 162 15.39 -11.34 9.43
C LEU A 162 15.34 -11.14 10.95
N ALA A 163 14.42 -11.83 11.63
CA ALA A 163 14.33 -11.80 13.09
C ALA A 163 15.60 -12.34 13.75
N GLN A 164 16.14 -13.46 13.25
CA GLN A 164 17.39 -14.03 13.73
C GLN A 164 18.58 -13.08 13.49
N ILE A 165 18.70 -12.54 12.28
CA ILE A 165 19.76 -11.56 11.95
C ILE A 165 19.68 -10.37 12.90
N LYS A 166 18.48 -9.83 13.17
CA LYS A 166 18.32 -8.72 14.13
C LYS A 166 18.77 -9.11 15.54
N ALA A 167 18.43 -10.31 16.01
CA ALA A 167 18.84 -10.78 17.32
C ALA A 167 20.37 -10.92 17.44
N GLU A 168 21.01 -11.52 16.44
CA GLU A 168 22.47 -11.66 16.37
C GLU A 168 23.16 -10.29 16.25
N HIS A 169 22.61 -9.40 15.42
CA HIS A 169 23.09 -8.03 15.27
C HIS A 169 23.03 -7.28 16.61
N GLY A 170 21.95 -7.41 17.37
CA GLY A 170 21.84 -6.81 18.70
C GLY A 170 22.85 -7.35 19.72
N VAL A 171 23.37 -8.57 19.55
CA VAL A 171 24.50 -9.07 20.35
C VAL A 171 25.81 -8.40 19.94
N LEU A 172 26.05 -8.27 18.63
CA LEU A 172 27.24 -7.60 18.09
C LEU A 172 27.27 -6.12 18.46
N GLU A 173 26.13 -5.45 18.40
CA GLU A 173 25.96 -4.02 18.67
C GLU A 173 26.42 -3.64 20.08
N LYS A 174 26.26 -4.53 21.07
CA LYS A 174 26.77 -4.32 22.43
C LYS A 174 28.28 -4.06 22.46
N TYR A 175 29.05 -4.83 21.69
CA TYR A 175 30.51 -4.64 21.63
C TYR A 175 30.89 -3.35 20.89
N TYR A 176 30.13 -2.97 19.86
CA TYR A 176 30.35 -1.74 19.12
C TYR A 176 30.05 -0.50 19.94
N ILE A 177 28.93 -0.49 20.67
CA ILE A 177 28.53 0.63 21.54
C ILE A 177 29.62 0.94 22.55
N ASP A 178 30.17 -0.07 23.23
CA ASP A 178 31.22 0.10 24.23
C ASP A 178 32.52 0.67 23.64
N SER A 179 32.74 0.49 22.33
CA SER A 179 33.96 0.89 21.62
C SER A 179 33.78 2.13 20.75
N MET A 180 32.60 2.74 20.71
CA MET A 180 32.26 3.83 19.80
C MET A 180 32.29 5.20 20.50
N ASP A 181 33.03 6.15 19.93
CA ASP A 181 33.00 7.56 20.34
C ASP A 181 31.78 8.27 19.73
N PHE A 182 30.62 8.12 20.37
CA PHE A 182 29.37 8.73 19.91
C PHE A 182 29.45 10.26 19.89
N ASP A 183 30.14 10.88 20.85
CA ASP A 183 30.33 12.33 20.91
C ASP A 183 31.13 12.84 19.70
N GLY A 184 32.20 12.12 19.33
CA GLY A 184 32.99 12.41 18.13
C GLY A 184 32.17 12.28 16.84
N VAL A 185 31.34 11.24 16.74
CA VAL A 185 30.42 11.04 15.61
C VAL A 185 29.41 12.19 15.52
N SER A 186 28.76 12.56 16.63
CA SER A 186 27.81 13.66 16.69
C SER A 186 28.42 15.00 16.30
N LYS A 187 29.64 15.30 16.77
CA LYS A 187 30.39 16.51 16.36
C LYS A 187 30.65 16.54 14.86
N ARG A 188 31.06 15.42 14.28
CA ARG A 188 31.36 15.34 12.84
C ARG A 188 30.10 15.45 11.99
N LEU A 189 28.99 14.86 12.46
CA LEU A 189 27.68 15.02 11.82
C LEU A 189 27.24 16.48 11.80
N ALA A 190 27.31 17.18 12.94
CA ALA A 190 26.93 18.59 13.04
C ALA A 190 27.77 19.46 12.09
N ALA A 191 29.10 19.29 12.08
CA ALA A 191 29.98 20.01 11.16
C ALA A 191 29.66 19.73 9.68
N THR A 192 29.25 18.50 9.36
CA THR A 192 28.84 18.14 8.00
C THR A 192 27.53 18.81 7.60
N ILE A 193 26.54 18.84 8.51
CA ILE A 193 25.25 19.52 8.29
C ILE A 193 25.46 21.03 8.09
N GLU A 194 26.30 21.67 8.90
CA GLU A 194 26.64 23.09 8.74
C GLU A 194 27.33 23.38 7.41
N ALA A 195 28.14 22.45 6.88
CA ALA A 195 28.84 22.66 5.61
C ALA A 195 27.94 22.55 4.36
N ILE A 196 26.76 21.94 4.49
CA ILE A 196 25.80 21.74 3.39
C ILE A 196 24.52 22.58 3.54
N SER A 197 24.37 23.30 4.66
CA SER A 197 23.29 24.27 4.89
C SER A 197 23.71 25.66 4.44
#